data_AF-A0A0G4MZ15-F1
#
_entry.id   AF-A0A0G4MZ15-F1
#
_cell.length_a   1.000
_cell.length_b   1.000
_cell.length_c   1.000
_cell.angle_alpha   90.00
_cell.angle_beta   90.00
_cell.angle_gamma   90.00
#
_symmetry.space_group_name_H-M   'P 1'
#
loop_
_entity.id
_entity.type
_entity.pdbx_description
1 polymer ?
#
loop_
_entity_poly.entity_id
_entity_poly.type
_entity_poly.pdbx_seq_one_letter_code
_entity_poly.pdbx_strand_id
1 'polypeptide(L)'
;QSMCEDYKWPVIWGDPAKTAPFPCEMVHMGCGPSCEYHALSRLVRSWRWSMAMYLPLNLAMQLRKPPTVRGIRTAVLSASRSSAFLGVFIMLFYYGVCLGRTRIGPHIVGKDFAGRQKIDGGVCVGCGCFMCGWSVLLETASRRKDMALFVAPRALATLFPRRYAEDKQWRERLTFAASAAVVFTCAKENPARVRGVFGKLLGSVLRV
;
A
#
# COMPACT_ATOMS: atom_id res chain seq x y z
N GLN A 1 11.77 9.04 -23.94
CA GLN A 1 12.60 10.12 -24.49
C GLN A 1 12.00 11.50 -24.22
N SER A 2 10.69 11.71 -24.40
CA SER A 2 10.00 12.97 -24.04
C SER A 2 10.34 13.53 -22.65
N MET A 3 10.38 12.68 -21.61
CA MET A 3 10.76 13.12 -20.26
C MET A 3 12.18 13.74 -20.20
N CYS A 4 13.14 13.26 -20.99
CA CYS A 4 14.48 13.87 -21.01
C CYS A 4 14.45 15.26 -21.67
N GLU A 5 13.61 15.45 -22.68
CA GLU A 5 13.42 16.74 -23.35
C GLU A 5 12.76 17.75 -22.40
N ASP A 6 11.70 17.34 -21.68
CA ASP A 6 10.98 18.16 -20.71
C ASP A 6 11.91 18.70 -19.60
N TYR A 7 12.82 17.84 -19.12
CA TYR A 7 13.76 18.16 -18.04
C TYR A 7 15.14 18.64 -18.52
N LYS A 8 15.33 18.80 -19.83
CA LYS A 8 16.61 19.20 -20.46
C LYS A 8 17.78 18.27 -20.10
N TRP A 9 17.52 16.97 -20.00
CA TRP A 9 18.53 15.94 -19.77
C TRP A 9 19.03 15.31 -21.09
N PRO A 10 20.20 14.64 -21.09
CA PRO A 10 20.67 13.92 -22.26
C PRO A 10 19.64 12.87 -22.74
N VAL A 11 19.21 12.96 -23.99
CA VAL A 11 18.19 12.07 -24.58
C VAL A 11 18.59 10.59 -24.50
N ILE A 12 19.90 10.31 -24.54
CA ILE A 12 20.49 8.97 -24.39
C ILE A 12 20.07 8.32 -23.08
N TRP A 13 19.86 9.10 -22.01
CA TRP A 13 19.42 8.55 -20.73
C TRP A 13 18.02 7.95 -20.80
N GLY A 14 17.18 8.41 -21.72
CA GLY A 14 15.84 7.87 -21.94
C GLY A 14 15.81 6.65 -22.86
N ASP A 15 16.96 6.16 -23.33
CA ASP A 15 17.10 4.97 -24.17
C ASP A 15 17.48 3.75 -23.31
N PRO A 16 16.54 2.81 -23.04
CA PRO A 16 16.81 1.61 -22.25
C PRO A 16 17.82 0.65 -22.91
N ALA A 17 18.06 0.76 -24.22
CA ALA A 17 19.06 -0.07 -24.90
C ALA A 17 20.49 0.45 -24.70
N LYS A 18 20.65 1.72 -24.30
CA LYS A 18 21.96 2.37 -24.13
C LYS A 18 22.27 2.72 -22.68
N THR A 19 21.25 2.94 -21.85
CA THR A 19 21.43 3.39 -20.47
C THR A 19 20.87 2.36 -19.49
N ALA A 20 21.75 1.56 -18.87
CA ALA A 20 21.42 0.70 -17.74
C ALA A 20 22.59 0.70 -16.73
N PRO A 21 22.39 1.23 -15.51
CA PRO A 21 21.13 1.67 -14.93
C PRO A 21 20.83 3.14 -15.30
N PHE A 22 19.56 3.52 -15.42
CA PHE A 22 19.15 4.93 -15.44
C PHE A 22 19.78 5.79 -14.30
N PRO A 23 20.08 7.06 -14.50
CA PRO A 23 20.56 7.92 -13.42
C PRO A 23 19.50 8.11 -12.32
N CYS A 24 19.92 8.19 -11.05
CA CYS A 24 18.98 8.43 -9.94
C CYS A 24 18.30 9.81 -10.05
N GLU A 25 18.96 10.79 -10.65
CA GLU A 25 18.37 12.11 -10.92
C GLU A 25 17.13 12.01 -11.82
N MET A 26 17.16 11.13 -12.83
CA MET A 26 16.01 10.83 -13.66
C MET A 26 14.91 10.13 -12.86
N VAL A 27 15.27 9.12 -12.06
CA VAL A 27 14.31 8.37 -11.24
C VAL A 27 13.65 9.26 -10.17
N HIS A 28 14.38 10.24 -9.64
CA HIS A 28 13.89 11.22 -8.68
C HIS A 28 13.25 12.45 -9.32
N MET A 29 13.05 12.47 -10.65
CA MET A 29 12.42 13.56 -11.38
C MET A 29 13.11 14.92 -11.11
N GLY A 30 14.44 14.95 -11.12
CA GLY A 30 15.24 16.17 -10.90
C GLY A 30 15.37 16.62 -9.45
N CYS A 31 14.91 15.83 -8.47
CA CYS A 31 15.09 16.14 -7.05
C CYS A 31 16.49 15.80 -6.50
N GLY A 32 17.50 15.76 -7.38
CA GLY A 32 18.90 15.45 -7.05
C GLY A 32 19.24 13.95 -7.05
N PRO A 33 20.54 13.62 -6.94
CA PRO A 33 21.03 12.25 -7.06
C PRO A 33 20.90 11.41 -5.77
N SER A 34 20.71 12.03 -4.60
CA SER A 34 20.64 11.31 -3.31
C SER A 34 19.28 10.65 -3.10
N CYS A 35 19.31 9.32 -2.98
CA CYS A 35 18.15 8.48 -2.71
C CYS A 35 17.60 8.71 -1.29
N GLU A 36 18.49 8.90 -0.32
CA GLU A 36 18.18 9.10 1.09
C GLU A 36 17.46 10.44 1.30
N TYR A 37 17.99 11.50 0.70
CA TYR A 37 17.35 12.81 0.72
C TYR A 37 15.98 12.77 0.04
N HIS A 38 15.87 12.12 -1.13
CA HIS A 38 14.58 12.01 -1.81
C HIS A 38 13.55 11.25 -0.97
N ALA A 39 13.95 10.15 -0.33
CA ALA A 39 13.08 9.38 0.55
C ALA A 39 12.59 10.21 1.75
N LEU A 40 13.48 10.94 2.42
CA LEU A 40 13.12 11.82 3.54
C LEU A 40 12.23 13.00 3.11
N SER A 41 12.55 13.63 1.97
CA SER A 41 11.74 14.70 1.40
C SER A 41 10.31 14.23 1.10
N ARG A 42 10.16 13.04 0.50
CA ARG A 42 8.86 12.38 0.27
C ARG A 42 8.14 12.09 1.59
N LEU A 43 8.83 11.53 2.58
CA LEU A 43 8.27 11.26 3.90
C LEU A 43 7.63 12.51 4.51
N VAL A 44 8.39 13.60 4.60
CA VAL A 44 7.94 14.84 5.26
C VAL A 44 6.80 15.48 4.50
N ARG A 45 6.88 15.56 3.17
CA ARG A 45 5.82 16.14 2.32
C ARG A 45 4.53 15.33 2.43
N SER A 46 4.63 14.01 2.31
CA SER A 46 3.47 13.10 2.41
C SER A 46 2.87 13.12 3.80
N TRP A 47 3.69 13.14 4.86
CA TRP A 47 3.21 13.24 6.24
C TRP A 47 2.44 14.54 6.47
N ARG A 48 2.98 15.69 6.04
CA ARG A 48 2.30 17.00 6.17
C ARG A 48 0.96 17.01 5.44
N TRP A 49 0.93 16.52 4.21
CA TRP A 49 -0.30 16.50 3.41
C TRP A 49 -1.36 15.54 4.00
N SER A 50 -0.92 14.37 4.48
CA SER A 50 -1.79 13.42 5.18
C SER A 50 -2.33 14.00 6.48
N MET A 51 -1.50 14.73 7.22
CA MET A 51 -1.89 15.38 8.47
C MET A 51 -2.95 16.45 8.22
N ALA A 52 -2.82 17.22 7.14
CA ALA A 52 -3.83 18.21 6.74
C ALA A 52 -5.21 17.57 6.46
N MET A 53 -5.25 16.32 5.99
CA MET A 53 -6.50 15.59 5.76
C MET A 53 -7.03 14.87 7.01
N TYR A 54 -6.14 14.19 7.76
CA TYR A 54 -6.56 13.37 8.90
C TYR A 54 -6.82 14.15 10.17
N LEU A 55 -6.12 15.26 10.41
CA LEU A 55 -6.29 16.05 11.62
C LEU A 55 -7.70 16.65 11.73
N PRO A 56 -8.27 17.31 10.69
CA PRO A 56 -9.63 17.84 10.76
C PRO A 56 -10.67 16.75 11.02
N LEU A 57 -10.54 15.59 10.37
CA LEU A 57 -11.46 14.47 10.56
C LEU A 57 -11.44 13.94 12.00
N ASN A 58 -10.25 13.72 12.56
CA ASN A 58 -10.10 13.25 13.94
C ASN A 58 -10.60 14.28 14.96
N LEU A 59 -10.37 15.58 14.71
CA LEU A 59 -10.89 16.65 15.56
C LEU A 59 -12.41 16.79 15.45
N ALA A 60 -12.99 16.66 14.26
CA ALA A 60 -14.44 16.70 14.05
C ALA A 60 -15.17 15.58 14.81
N MET A 61 -14.55 14.39 14.91
CA MET A 61 -15.10 13.31 15.73
C MET A 61 -15.12 13.66 17.22
N GLN A 62 -14.19 14.49 17.69
CA GLN A 62 -14.13 14.95 19.08
C GLN A 62 -15.21 15.98 19.40
N LEU A 63 -15.76 16.71 18.41
CA LEU A 63 -16.86 17.67 18.60
C LEU A 63 -18.17 17.01 19.06
N ARG A 64 -18.30 15.68 18.92
CA ARG A 64 -19.46 14.91 19.43
C ARG A 64 -19.47 14.77 20.96
N LYS A 65 -18.40 15.17 21.64
CA LYS A 65 -18.22 15.09 23.09
C LYS A 65 -17.68 16.43 23.61
N PRO A 66 -17.84 16.76 24.91
CA PRO A 66 -17.22 17.96 25.46
C PRO A 66 -15.70 17.93 25.23
N PRO A 67 -15.10 19.00 24.67
CA PRO A 67 -13.70 19.00 24.31
C PRO A 67 -12.84 18.93 25.58
N THR A 68 -12.12 17.83 25.74
CA THR A 68 -11.14 17.65 26.82
C THR A 68 -9.73 17.71 26.23
N VAL A 69 -8.77 18.28 26.95
CA VAL A 69 -7.34 18.32 26.56
C VAL A 69 -6.83 16.91 26.19
N ARG A 70 -7.24 15.89 26.94
CA ARG A 70 -6.93 14.48 26.66
C ARG A 70 -7.51 14.00 25.32
N GLY A 71 -8.72 14.42 24.98
CA GLY A 71 -9.38 14.07 23.73
C GLY A 71 -8.68 14.68 22.51
N ILE A 72 -8.33 15.96 22.61
CA ILE A 72 -7.56 16.66 21.57
C ILE A 72 -6.18 16.01 21.38
N ARG A 73 -5.45 15.74 22.46
CA ARG A 73 -4.16 15.04 22.39
C ARG A 73 -4.30 13.67 21.72
N THR A 74 -5.35 12.93 22.04
CA THR A 74 -5.60 11.61 21.44
C THR A 74 -5.92 11.73 19.95
N ALA A 75 -6.72 12.71 19.55
CA ALA A 75 -7.04 13.00 18.15
C ALA A 75 -5.79 13.36 17.34
N VAL A 76 -4.92 14.23 17.88
CA VAL A 76 -3.65 14.61 17.25
C VAL A 76 -2.72 13.41 17.12
N LEU A 77 -2.57 12.59 18.17
CA LEU A 77 -1.73 11.38 18.12
C LEU A 77 -2.27 10.32 17.16
N SER A 78 -3.60 10.18 17.07
CA SER A 78 -4.26 9.29 16.12
C SER A 78 -4.02 9.73 14.68
N ALA A 79 -4.22 11.03 14.40
CA ALA A 79 -3.97 11.62 13.10
C ALA A 79 -2.48 11.55 12.72
N SER A 80 -1.57 11.84 13.65
CA SER A 80 -0.13 11.80 13.41
C SER A 80 0.35 10.38 13.12
N ARG A 81 -0.17 9.36 13.83
CA ARG A 81 0.13 7.94 13.57
C ARG A 81 -0.36 7.52 12.19
N SER A 82 -1.59 7.85 11.84
CA SER A 82 -2.15 7.53 10.51
C SER A 82 -1.38 8.22 9.38
N SER A 83 -0.96 9.47 9.58
CA SER A 83 -0.11 10.21 8.65
C SER A 83 1.30 9.62 8.56
N ALA A 84 1.87 9.16 9.68
CA ALA A 84 3.17 8.51 9.72
C ALA A 84 3.16 7.17 8.99
N PHE A 85 2.10 6.37 9.16
CA PHE A 85 1.89 5.16 8.38
C PHE A 85 1.97 5.43 6.87
N LEU A 86 1.23 6.42 6.36
CA LEU A 86 1.21 6.74 4.93
C LEU A 86 2.53 7.36 4.44
N GLY A 87 3.13 8.25 5.25
CA GLY A 87 4.43 8.82 4.94
C GLY A 87 5.53 7.74 4.85
N VAL A 88 5.58 6.82 5.82
CA VAL A 88 6.55 5.72 5.85
C VAL A 88 6.28 4.72 4.73
N PHE A 89 5.01 4.46 4.37
CA PHE A 89 4.67 3.65 3.20
C PHE A 89 5.32 4.20 1.93
N ILE A 90 5.16 5.49 1.66
CA ILE A 90 5.71 6.16 0.48
C ILE A 90 7.24 6.18 0.55
N MET A 91 7.82 6.54 1.70
CA MET A 91 9.26 6.55 1.90
C MET A 91 9.89 5.17 1.61
N LEU A 92 9.37 4.11 2.23
CA LEU A 92 9.90 2.76 2.07
C LEU A 92 9.71 2.24 0.64
N PHE A 93 8.65 2.63 -0.06
CA PHE A 93 8.47 2.27 -1.46
C PHE A 93 9.58 2.87 -2.33
N TYR A 94 9.73 4.21 -2.33
CA TYR A 94 10.73 4.87 -3.18
C TYR A 94 12.16 4.53 -2.77
N TYR A 95 12.43 4.46 -1.47
CA TYR A 95 13.74 4.04 -0.98
C TYR A 95 14.03 2.59 -1.33
N GLY A 96 13.04 1.68 -1.21
CA GLY A 96 13.19 0.28 -1.57
C GLY A 96 13.47 0.07 -3.06
N VAL A 97 12.81 0.85 -3.94
CA VAL A 97 13.15 0.87 -5.38
C VAL A 97 14.62 1.25 -5.57
N CYS A 98 15.07 2.33 -4.96
CA CYS A 98 16.45 2.79 -5.08
C CYS A 98 17.45 1.80 -4.48
N LEU A 99 17.10 1.17 -3.36
CA LEU A 99 17.91 0.17 -2.67
C LEU A 99 18.09 -1.08 -3.54
N GLY A 100 16.99 -1.63 -4.06
CA GLY A 100 17.01 -2.75 -5.00
C GLY A 100 17.77 -2.41 -6.28
N ARG A 101 17.72 -1.16 -6.72
CA ARG A 101 18.35 -0.71 -7.95
C ARG A 101 19.86 -0.51 -7.86
N THR A 102 20.32 0.14 -6.79
CA THR A 102 21.69 0.67 -6.69
C THR A 102 22.58 -0.09 -5.74
N ARG A 103 22.02 -0.64 -4.66
CA ARG A 103 22.79 -1.30 -3.60
C ARG A 103 22.61 -2.80 -3.69
N ILE A 104 21.41 -3.32 -3.43
CA ILE A 104 21.17 -4.74 -3.20
C ILE A 104 21.04 -5.53 -4.51
N GLY A 105 20.23 -5.07 -5.46
CA GLY A 105 19.95 -5.85 -6.69
C GLY A 105 21.18 -6.12 -7.55
N PRO A 106 22.12 -5.18 -7.75
CA PRO A 106 23.34 -5.47 -8.52
C PRO A 106 24.21 -6.57 -7.91
N HIS A 107 24.12 -6.82 -6.60
CA HIS A 107 24.82 -7.91 -5.93
C HIS A 107 24.08 -9.26 -6.03
N ILE A 108 22.77 -9.26 -6.27
CA ILE A 108 21.95 -10.48 -6.34
C ILE A 108 21.71 -10.93 -7.78
N VAL A 109 21.37 -9.99 -8.68
CA VAL A 109 20.95 -10.29 -10.06
C VAL A 109 22.12 -10.24 -11.03
N GLY A 110 23.07 -9.32 -10.81
CA GLY A 110 24.20 -9.10 -11.70
C GLY A 110 24.49 -7.62 -11.91
N LYS A 111 25.76 -7.29 -12.18
CA LYS A 111 26.24 -5.93 -12.48
C LYS A 111 26.36 -5.64 -13.98
N ASP A 112 26.14 -6.65 -14.80
CA ASP A 112 26.13 -6.60 -16.25
C ASP A 112 24.91 -5.82 -16.76
N PHE A 113 24.95 -5.44 -18.04
CA PHE A 113 23.89 -4.64 -18.66
C PHE A 113 22.53 -5.37 -18.61
N ALA A 114 22.51 -6.67 -18.89
CA ALA A 114 21.28 -7.47 -18.86
C ALA A 114 20.74 -7.62 -17.42
N GLY A 115 21.62 -7.83 -16.44
CA GLY A 115 21.28 -7.85 -15.02
C GLY A 115 20.66 -6.53 -14.55
N ARG A 116 21.23 -5.39 -14.93
CA ARG A 116 20.68 -4.06 -14.61
C ARG A 116 19.37 -3.79 -15.32
N GLN A 117 19.20 -4.22 -16.57
CA GLN A 117 17.93 -4.11 -17.28
C GLN A 117 16.84 -4.96 -16.63
N LYS A 118 17.17 -6.13 -16.09
CA LYS A 118 16.23 -6.97 -15.32
C LYS A 118 15.84 -6.31 -13.98
N ILE A 119 16.77 -5.60 -13.34
CA ILE A 119 16.48 -4.81 -12.13
C ILE A 119 15.54 -3.64 -12.47
N ASP A 120 15.92 -2.87 -13.49
CA ASP A 120 15.14 -1.94 -14.33
C ASP A 120 13.68 -2.38 -14.54
N GLY A 121 13.53 -3.61 -15.05
CA GLY A 121 12.29 -4.17 -15.57
C GLY A 121 11.26 -4.60 -14.54
N GLY A 122 11.55 -4.48 -13.24
CA GLY A 122 10.53 -4.67 -12.20
C GLY A 122 11.02 -5.26 -10.88
N VAL A 123 12.24 -5.81 -10.81
CA VAL A 123 12.78 -6.31 -9.54
C VAL A 123 12.94 -5.17 -8.53
N CYS A 124 13.36 -3.98 -8.99
CA CYS A 124 13.43 -2.80 -8.13
C CYS A 124 12.04 -2.40 -7.58
N VAL A 125 11.00 -2.42 -8.42
CA VAL A 125 9.61 -2.14 -8.02
C VAL A 125 9.11 -3.18 -7.01
N GLY A 126 9.41 -4.46 -7.24
CA GLY A 126 9.09 -5.54 -6.30
C GLY A 126 9.74 -5.34 -4.92
N CYS A 127 10.99 -4.89 -4.88
CA CYS A 127 11.67 -4.53 -3.62
C CYS A 127 10.96 -3.38 -2.90
N GLY A 128 10.57 -2.32 -3.63
CA GLY A 128 9.76 -1.23 -3.09
C GLY A 128 8.42 -1.70 -2.51
N CYS A 129 7.68 -2.51 -3.26
CA CYS A 129 6.40 -3.09 -2.84
C CYS A 129 6.53 -3.95 -1.56
N PHE A 130 7.59 -4.76 -1.49
CA PHE A 130 7.86 -5.58 -0.32
C PHE A 130 8.15 -4.73 0.92
N MET A 131 9.06 -3.75 0.79
CA MET A 131 9.46 -2.90 1.91
C MET A 131 8.32 -2.00 2.40
N CYS A 132 7.52 -1.40 1.51
CA CYS A 132 6.45 -0.51 1.92
C CYS A 132 5.35 -1.21 2.72
N GLY A 133 5.12 -2.52 2.50
CA GLY A 133 4.14 -3.30 3.23
C GLY A 133 4.36 -3.31 4.75
N TRP A 134 5.62 -3.22 5.21
CA TRP A 134 5.95 -3.18 6.64
C TRP A 134 5.49 -1.90 7.35
N SER A 135 5.16 -0.84 6.61
CA SER A 135 4.64 0.40 7.23
C SER A 135 3.34 0.15 8.00
N VAL A 136 2.55 -0.87 7.63
CA VAL A 136 1.29 -1.24 8.28
C VAL A 136 1.44 -1.51 9.78
N LEU A 137 2.66 -1.86 10.22
CA LEU A 137 3.00 -2.08 11.62
C LEU A 137 3.00 -0.80 12.46
N LEU A 138 3.00 0.37 11.83
CA LEU A 138 2.82 1.65 12.55
C LEU A 138 1.37 1.85 12.98
N GLU A 139 0.41 1.19 12.33
CA GLU A 139 -0.99 1.37 12.67
C GLU A 139 -1.46 0.47 13.83
N THR A 140 -2.62 0.79 14.40
CA THR A 140 -3.25 0.01 15.46
C THR A 140 -3.80 -1.32 14.94
N ALA A 141 -3.79 -2.35 15.79
CA ALA A 141 -4.26 -3.69 15.40
C ALA A 141 -5.71 -3.72 14.90
N SER A 142 -6.58 -2.82 15.38
CA SER A 142 -7.95 -2.67 14.87
C SER A 142 -7.95 -2.19 13.42
N ARG A 143 -7.25 -1.08 13.14
CA ARG A 143 -7.22 -0.47 11.80
C ARG A 143 -6.49 -1.34 10.78
N ARG A 144 -5.49 -2.11 11.21
CA ARG A 144 -4.82 -3.12 10.35
C ARG A 144 -5.81 -4.15 9.80
N LYS A 145 -6.77 -4.60 10.61
CA LYS A 145 -7.81 -5.56 10.17
C LYS A 145 -8.71 -4.92 9.11
N ASP A 146 -9.11 -3.66 9.33
CA ASP A 146 -9.94 -2.93 8.38
C ASP A 146 -9.20 -2.76 7.04
N MET A 147 -7.92 -2.37 7.08
CA MET A 147 -7.09 -2.24 5.88
C MET A 147 -6.89 -3.58 5.16
N ALA A 148 -6.65 -4.66 5.91
CA ALA A 148 -6.51 -6.00 5.33
C ALA A 148 -7.77 -6.43 4.58
N LEU A 149 -8.96 -6.07 5.08
CA LEU A 149 -10.22 -6.37 4.40
C LEU A 149 -10.32 -5.71 3.02
N PHE A 150 -9.71 -4.54 2.82
CA PHE A 150 -9.71 -3.85 1.52
C PHE A 150 -8.56 -4.27 0.61
N VAL A 151 -7.39 -4.57 1.17
CA VAL A 151 -6.17 -4.85 0.39
C VAL A 151 -6.06 -6.33 0.03
N ALA A 152 -6.41 -7.25 0.94
CA ALA A 152 -6.26 -8.69 0.70
C ALA A 152 -7.06 -9.19 -0.51
N PRO A 153 -8.33 -8.79 -0.73
CA PRO A 153 -9.06 -9.20 -1.93
C PRO A 153 -8.41 -8.71 -3.23
N ARG A 154 -7.86 -7.49 -3.23
CA ARG A 154 -7.16 -6.94 -4.40
C ARG A 154 -5.86 -7.68 -4.69
N ALA A 155 -5.11 -8.05 -3.64
CA ALA A 155 -3.92 -8.86 -3.77
C ALA A 155 -4.24 -10.29 -4.24
N LEU A 156 -5.31 -10.90 -3.73
CA LEU A 156 -5.77 -12.20 -4.20
C LEU A 156 -6.20 -12.14 -5.67
N ALA A 157 -6.85 -11.05 -6.10
CA ALA A 157 -7.28 -10.88 -7.48
C ALA A 157 -6.11 -10.85 -8.49
N THR A 158 -4.86 -10.61 -8.07
CA THR A 158 -3.70 -10.72 -8.97
C THR A 158 -3.22 -12.17 -9.16
N LEU A 159 -3.66 -13.09 -8.30
CA LEU A 159 -3.33 -14.52 -8.36
C LEU A 159 -4.37 -15.33 -9.14
N PHE A 160 -5.56 -14.77 -9.36
CA PHE A 160 -6.67 -15.45 -10.02
C PHE A 160 -7.03 -14.77 -11.35
N PRO A 161 -7.54 -15.53 -12.34
CA PRO A 161 -8.05 -14.93 -13.56
C PRO A 161 -9.27 -14.06 -13.25
N ARG A 162 -9.42 -12.95 -13.97
CA ARG A 162 -10.57 -12.04 -13.81
C ARG A 162 -11.92 -12.73 -14.08
N ARG A 163 -11.92 -13.73 -14.98
CA ARG A 163 -13.07 -14.58 -15.28
C ARG A 163 -12.55 -15.99 -15.54
N TYR A 164 -13.14 -16.98 -14.90
CA TYR A 164 -12.91 -18.38 -15.26
C TYR A 164 -13.69 -18.72 -16.53
N ALA A 165 -13.11 -19.58 -17.36
CA ALA A 165 -13.83 -20.23 -18.44
C ALA A 165 -15.00 -21.06 -17.87
N GLU A 166 -16.03 -21.29 -18.68
CA GLU A 166 -17.29 -21.92 -18.25
C GLU A 166 -17.07 -23.29 -17.59
N ASP A 167 -16.08 -24.06 -18.06
CA ASP A 167 -15.66 -25.35 -17.51
C ASP A 167 -15.08 -25.27 -16.08
N LYS A 168 -14.56 -24.10 -15.68
CA LYS A 168 -13.90 -23.86 -14.38
C LYS A 168 -14.69 -22.96 -13.43
N GLN A 169 -15.85 -22.47 -13.82
CA GLN A 169 -16.71 -21.64 -12.96
C GLN A 169 -17.14 -22.34 -11.67
N TRP A 170 -17.13 -23.67 -11.64
CA TRP A 170 -17.43 -24.42 -10.42
C TRP A 170 -16.49 -24.05 -9.26
N ARG A 171 -15.25 -23.61 -9.54
CA ARG A 171 -14.29 -23.17 -8.51
C ARG A 171 -14.76 -21.93 -7.78
N GLU A 172 -15.29 -20.95 -8.52
CA GLU A 172 -15.87 -19.73 -7.94
C GLU A 172 -17.14 -20.06 -7.15
N ARG A 173 -18.03 -20.89 -7.74
CA ARG A 173 -19.27 -21.30 -7.09
C ARG A 173 -19.01 -22.05 -5.78
N LEU A 174 -18.04 -22.96 -5.77
CA LEU A 174 -17.65 -23.71 -4.58
C LEU A 174 -17.02 -22.80 -3.53
N THR A 175 -16.14 -21.90 -3.92
CA THR A 175 -15.52 -20.93 -2.98
C THR A 175 -16.56 -20.00 -2.38
N PHE A 176 -17.51 -19.52 -3.19
CA PHE A 176 -18.63 -18.69 -2.73
C PHE A 176 -19.55 -19.47 -1.79
N ALA A 177 -19.97 -20.68 -2.17
CA ALA A 177 -20.83 -21.52 -1.36
C ALA A 177 -20.17 -21.88 -0.01
N ALA A 178 -18.89 -22.23 -0.01
CA ALA A 178 -18.13 -22.51 1.20
C ALA A 178 -18.02 -21.26 2.10
N SER A 179 -17.70 -20.10 1.52
CA SER A 179 -17.62 -18.84 2.26
C SER A 179 -18.96 -18.44 2.87
N ALA A 180 -20.04 -18.57 2.10
CA ALA A 180 -21.40 -18.31 2.57
C ALA A 180 -21.79 -19.28 3.70
N ALA A 181 -21.56 -20.58 3.51
CA ALA A 181 -21.86 -21.61 4.52
C ALA A 181 -21.18 -21.29 5.86
N VAL A 182 -19.90 -20.90 5.86
CA VAL A 182 -19.19 -20.49 7.09
C VAL A 182 -19.88 -19.30 7.77
N VAL A 183 -20.31 -18.29 7.01
CA VAL A 183 -21.00 -17.11 7.55
C VAL A 183 -22.37 -17.48 8.13
N PHE A 184 -23.16 -18.29 7.42
CA PHE A 184 -24.47 -18.74 7.88
C PHE A 184 -24.37 -19.62 9.13
N THR A 185 -23.44 -20.57 9.17
CA THR A 185 -23.19 -21.40 10.35
C THR A 185 -22.73 -20.55 11.53
N CYS A 186 -21.81 -19.60 11.33
CA CYS A 186 -21.41 -18.67 12.38
C CYS A 186 -22.58 -17.81 12.88
N ALA A 187 -23.45 -17.34 11.99
CA ALA A 187 -24.61 -16.54 12.38
C ALA A 187 -25.60 -17.33 13.24
N LYS A 188 -25.77 -18.64 12.98
CA LYS A 188 -26.67 -19.52 13.73
C LYS A 188 -26.07 -19.99 15.05
N GLU A 189 -24.84 -20.51 15.04
CA GLU A 189 -24.21 -21.13 16.23
C GLU A 189 -23.52 -20.13 17.15
N ASN A 190 -22.94 -19.06 16.60
CA ASN A 190 -22.21 -18.06 17.40
C ASN A 190 -22.40 -16.64 16.82
N PRO A 191 -23.61 -16.06 16.96
CA PRO A 191 -23.96 -14.77 16.38
C PRO A 191 -23.03 -13.62 16.83
N ALA A 192 -22.35 -13.75 17.98
CA ALA A 192 -21.38 -12.76 18.46
C ALA A 192 -20.15 -12.60 17.56
N ARG A 193 -19.83 -13.59 16.72
CA ARG A 193 -18.72 -13.52 15.75
C ARG A 193 -19.05 -12.68 14.51
N VAL A 194 -20.33 -12.51 14.17
CA VAL A 194 -20.75 -11.73 12.99
C VAL A 194 -21.04 -10.29 13.43
N ARG A 195 -20.16 -9.36 13.07
CA ARG A 195 -20.22 -7.96 13.52
C ARG A 195 -20.99 -7.07 12.54
N GLY A 196 -21.47 -5.93 13.05
CA GLY A 196 -22.02 -4.85 12.23
C GLY A 196 -23.44 -5.12 11.71
N VAL A 197 -23.79 -4.42 10.62
CA VAL A 197 -25.12 -4.47 10.01
C VAL A 197 -25.47 -5.88 9.51
N PHE A 198 -24.48 -6.59 8.96
CA PHE A 198 -24.65 -7.95 8.45
C PHE A 198 -25.07 -8.94 9.54
N GLY A 199 -24.45 -8.85 10.72
CA GLY A 199 -24.84 -9.67 11.88
C GLY A 199 -26.25 -9.37 12.39
N LYS A 200 -26.66 -8.09 12.39
CA LYS A 200 -28.03 -7.69 12.76
C LYS A 200 -29.07 -8.22 11.78
N LEU A 201 -28.80 -8.13 10.47
CA LEU A 201 -29.70 -8.62 9.43
C LEU A 201 -29.81 -10.14 9.46
N LEU A 202 -28.70 -10.87 9.44
CA LEU A 202 -28.69 -12.33 9.53
C LEU A 202 -29.32 -12.83 10.83
N GLY A 203 -29.03 -12.16 11.95
CA GLY A 203 -29.67 -12.47 13.23
C GLY A 203 -31.17 -12.22 13.23
N SER A 204 -31.69 -11.27 12.44
CA SER A 204 -33.12 -11.03 12.29
C SER A 204 -33.79 -12.04 11.36
N VAL A 205 -33.12 -12.45 10.28
CA VAL A 205 -33.68 -13.36 9.26
C VAL A 205 -33.62 -14.82 9.71
N LEU A 206 -32.55 -15.23 10.40
CA LEU A 206 -32.32 -16.61 10.84
C LEU A 206 -32.91 -16.93 12.23
N ARG A 207 -33.53 -15.95 12.92
CA ARG A 207 -34.25 -16.14 14.19
C ARG A 207 -35.73 -16.49 14.00
N VAL A 208 -36.15 -16.85 12.78
CA VAL A 208 -37.42 -17.53 12.52
C VAL A 208 -37.30 -19.00 12.86
#